data_AF-A0A9D6FBP0-F1
#
_entry.id   AF-A0A9D6FBP0-F1
#
_cell.length_a   1.000
_cell.length_b   1.000
_cell.length_c   1.000
_cell.angle_alpha   90.00
_cell.angle_beta   90.00
_cell.angle_gamma   90.00
#
_symmetry.space_group_name_H-M   'P 1'
#
loop_
_entity.id
_entity.type
_entity.pdbx_description
1 polymer ?
#
loop_
_entity_poly.entity_id
_entity_poly.type
_entity_poly.pdbx_seq_one_letter_code
_entity_poly.pdbx_strand_id
1 'polypeptide(L)' 'VKRTTYDEPRLTEMVELYRELGFEVHLERFNPADEPQCAECMKAAPEQFRTIYTR' A
#
# COMPACT_ATOMS: atom_id res chain seq x y z
N VAL A 1 -11.75 1.54 -1.85
CA VAL A 1 -11.13 2.87 -2.05
C VAL A 1 -9.63 2.75 -1.84
N LYS A 2 -8.82 3.16 -2.83
CA LYS A 2 -7.35 3.18 -2.72
C LYS A 2 -6.91 4.17 -1.64
N ARG A 3 -6.00 3.76 -0.77
CA ARG A 3 -5.47 4.62 0.30
C ARG A 3 -4.05 5.08 -0.02
N THR A 4 -3.09 4.17 0.05
CA THR A 4 -1.66 4.50 -0.03
C THR A 4 -0.82 3.24 -0.18
N THR A 5 0.44 3.42 -0.57
CA THR A 5 1.42 2.36 -0.77
C THR A 5 2.51 2.46 0.29
N TYR A 6 2.84 1.33 0.93
CA TYR A 6 3.90 1.25 1.94
C TYR A 6 4.72 -0.04 1.79
N ASP A 7 5.94 0.02 2.27
CA ASP A 7 6.77 -1.11 2.68
C ASP A 7 6.62 -1.39 4.18
N GLU A 8 7.25 -2.46 4.65
CA GLU A 8 7.30 -2.78 6.08
C GLU A 8 8.31 -1.92 6.83
N PRO A 9 8.06 -1.60 8.12
CA PRO A 9 6.95 -2.06 8.97
C PRO A 9 5.68 -1.23 8.85
N ARG A 10 5.74 -0.10 8.12
CA ARG A 10 4.67 0.90 8.06
C ARG A 10 3.38 0.33 7.49
N LEU A 11 3.50 -0.59 6.53
CA LEU A 11 2.38 -1.33 5.95
C LEU A 11 1.57 -2.03 7.06
N THR A 12 2.23 -2.82 7.91
CA THR A 12 1.57 -3.55 9.00
C THR A 12 0.83 -2.61 9.95
N GLU A 13 1.50 -1.56 10.43
CA GLU A 13 0.89 -0.58 11.34
C GLU A 13 -0.39 0.04 10.77
N MET A 14 -0.37 0.39 9.47
CA MET A 14 -1.52 1.03 8.82
C MET A 14 -2.66 0.06 8.56
N VAL A 15 -2.34 -1.20 8.25
CA VAL A 15 -3.36 -2.25 8.11
C VAL A 15 -4.07 -2.51 9.43
N GLU A 16 -3.33 -2.58 10.54
CA GLU A 16 -3.89 -2.73 11.87
C GLU A 16 -4.79 -1.55 12.22
N LEU A 17 -4.30 -0.32 12.06
CA LEU A 17 -5.09 0.89 12.28
C LEU A 17 -6.40 0.90 11.47
N TYR A 18 -6.35 0.59 10.16
CA TYR A 18 -7.57 0.58 9.35
C TYR A 18 -8.57 -0.49 9.81
N ARG A 19 -8.10 -1.66 10.23
CA ARG A 19 -8.96 -2.72 10.77
C ARG A 19 -9.58 -2.31 12.11
N GLU A 20 -8.83 -1.66 12.99
CA GLU A 20 -9.34 -1.13 14.27
C GLU A 20 -10.42 -0.07 14.06
N LEU A 21 -10.29 0.74 13.01
CA LEU A 21 -11.31 1.71 12.59
C LEU A 21 -12.54 1.06 11.91
N GLY A 22 -12.57 -0.26 11.79
CA GLY A 22 -13.71 -1.01 11.25
C GLY A 22 -13.73 -1.15 9.72
N PHE A 23 -12.64 -0.81 9.03
CA PHE A 23 -12.55 -1.01 7.58
C PHE A 23 -12.19 -2.45 7.23
N GLU A 24 -12.76 -2.94 6.13
CA GLU A 24 -12.24 -4.13 5.46
C GLU A 24 -11.00 -3.74 4.66
N VAL A 25 -9.87 -4.42 4.88
CA VAL A 25 -8.58 -4.10 4.25
C VAL A 25 -8.20 -5.15 3.21
N HIS A 26 -7.93 -4.69 1.99
CA HIS A 26 -7.35 -5.46 0.90
C HIS A 26 -5.97 -4.92 0.53
N LEU A 27 -5.01 -5.80 0.28
CA LEU A 27 -3.64 -5.45 -0.11
C LEU A 27 -3.34 -5.96 -1.51
N GLU A 28 -2.86 -5.07 -2.37
CA GLU A 28 -2.33 -5.43 -3.69
C GLU A 28 -0.85 -5.14 -3.77
N ARG A 29 -0.12 -5.87 -4.63
CA ARG A 29 1.28 -5.54 -4.91
C ARG A 29 1.35 -4.19 -5.60
N PHE A 30 2.37 -3.40 -5.27
CA PHE A 30 2.65 -2.19 -6.02
C PHE A 30 2.98 -2.52 -7.48
N ASN A 31 2.29 -1.84 -8.40
CA ASN A 31 2.54 -1.91 -9.82
C ASN A 31 3.00 -0.53 -10.31
N PRO A 32 4.27 -0.38 -10.74
CA PRO A 32 4.77 0.89 -11.20
C PRO A 32 4.07 1.47 -12.42
N ALA A 33 3.40 0.63 -13.23
CA ALA A 33 2.66 1.09 -14.40
C ALA A 33 1.40 1.88 -14.01
N ASP A 34 0.87 1.66 -12.81
CA ASP A 34 -0.34 2.30 -12.31
C ASP A 34 -0.04 3.62 -11.57
N GLU A 35 1.24 3.97 -11.41
CA GLU A 35 1.72 5.10 -10.61
C GLU A 35 2.59 6.03 -11.48
N PRO A 36 1.95 6.95 -12.24
CA PRO A 36 2.65 7.78 -13.22
C PRO A 36 3.52 8.88 -12.59
N GLN A 37 3.44 9.11 -11.27
CA GLN A 37 4.14 10.19 -10.58
C GLN A 37 4.69 9.71 -9.22
N CYS A 38 5.86 10.21 -8.83
CA CYS A 38 6.46 10.04 -7.50
C CYS A 38 6.64 8.58 -7.03
N ALA A 39 7.02 7.68 -7.94
CA ALA A 39 7.23 6.26 -7.63
C ALA A 39 8.56 5.68 -8.13
N GLU A 40 9.47 6.52 -8.63
CA GLU A 40 10.79 6.10 -9.14
C GLU A 40 11.62 5.36 -8.09
N CYS A 41 11.61 5.81 -6.83
CA CYS A 41 12.31 5.11 -5.75
C CYS A 41 11.73 3.71 -5.46
N MET A 42 10.41 3.52 -5.63
CA MET A 42 9.73 2.24 -5.39
C MET A 42 9.96 1.26 -6.55
N LYS A 43 10.22 1.74 -7.77
CA LYS A 43 10.55 0.90 -8.94
C LYS A 43 11.81 0.07 -8.79
N ALA A 44 12.74 0.48 -7.93
CA ALA A 44 13.97 -0.26 -7.68
C ALA A 44 13.72 -1.60 -6.98
N ALA A 45 12.63 -1.71 -6.21
CA ALA A 45 12.26 -2.90 -5.45
C ALA A 45 10.74 -3.01 -5.27
N PRO A 46 9.97 -3.14 -6.38
CA PRO A 46 8.50 -3.05 -6.34
C PRO A 46 7.84 -4.15 -5.50
N GLU A 47 8.53 -5.29 -5.32
CA GLU A 47 8.07 -6.41 -4.52
C GLU A 47 7.97 -6.12 -3.02
N GLN A 48 8.66 -5.08 -2.53
CA GLN A 48 8.64 -4.67 -1.13
C GLN A 48 7.41 -3.84 -0.76
N PHE A 49 6.71 -3.29 -1.76
CA PHE A 49 5.63 -2.35 -1.56
C PHE A 49 4.26 -2.97 -1.82
N ARG A 50 3.27 -2.60 -1.00
CA ARG A 50 1.86 -2.96 -1.22
C ARG A 50 0.96 -1.75 -1.09
N THR A 51 -0.07 -1.71 -1.94
CA THR A 51 -1.13 -0.71 -1.90
C THR A 51 -2.26 -1.19 -0.99
N ILE A 52 -2.66 -0.35 -0.04
CA ILE A 52 -3.81 -0.59 0.84
C ILE A 52 -5.09 -0.07 0.16
N TYR A 53 -6.11 -0.91 0.12
CA TYR A 53 -7.48 -0.56 -0.24
C TYR A 53 -8.41 -0.84 0.94
N THR A 54 -9.34 0.08 1.21
CA THR A 54 -10.37 -0.12 2.24
C THR A 54 -11.76 -0.13 1.63
N ARG A 55 -12.68 -0.92 2.20
CA ARG A 55 -14.12 -0.82 1.95
C ARG A 55 -14.85 -0.26 3.15
#